data_AF-A0A2K8T5B2-F1
#
_entry.id   AF-A0A2K8T5B2-F1
#
_cell.length_a   1.000
_cell.length_b   1.000
_cell.length_c   1.000
_cell.angle_alpha   90.00
_cell.angle_beta   90.00
_cell.angle_gamma   90.00
#
_symmetry.space_group_name_H-M   'P 1'
#
loop_
_entity.id
_entity.type
_entity.pdbx_description
1 polymer ?
#
loop_
_entity_poly.entity_id
_entity_poly.type
_entity_poly.pdbx_seq_one_letter_code
_entity_poly.pdbx_strand_id
1 'polypeptide(L)'
;MPSILTSKSRVKVAPRDPSLGNKRSTPESKPLVEVDDEIPETEIDTFTTSATSEDLSGLQTELNNLTTVGKRLAVHLEQGIREDLVKLCDSNDITPEILIEAAIALLQEKPNLKSKVLADAKVRLAKRKRAGLVRRTLAMMQKYGGS
;
A
#
# COMPACT_ATOMS: atom_id res chain seq x y z
N MET A 1 14.80 2.53 44.62
CA MET A 1 14.43 3.90 44.19
C MET A 1 15.72 4.57 43.74
N PRO A 2 15.88 4.96 42.46
CA PRO A 2 15.05 5.99 41.83
C PRO A 2 14.55 5.65 40.41
N SER A 3 13.42 6.27 40.04
CA SER A 3 12.79 6.24 38.72
C SER A 3 13.35 7.38 37.86
N ILE A 4 13.82 7.11 36.65
CA ILE A 4 14.27 8.13 35.69
C ILE A 4 13.05 8.58 34.88
N LEU A 5 12.27 9.49 35.47
CA LEU A 5 11.23 10.24 34.77
C LEU A 5 11.90 11.21 33.79
N THR A 6 11.86 10.90 32.50
CA THR A 6 12.27 11.86 31.45
C THR A 6 11.07 12.70 31.01
N SER A 7 10.66 13.64 31.86
CA SER A 7 9.63 14.64 31.50
C SER A 7 10.23 15.76 30.64
N LYS A 8 10.59 15.46 29.40
CA LYS A 8 10.84 16.51 28.42
C LYS A 8 9.49 17.07 27.95
N SER A 9 9.18 18.30 28.37
CA SER A 9 8.06 19.10 27.87
C SER A 9 8.10 19.12 26.33
N ARG A 10 7.08 18.54 25.68
CA ARG A 10 6.92 18.64 24.23
C ARG A 10 6.41 20.03 23.88
N VAL A 11 6.99 20.64 22.86
CA VAL A 11 6.46 21.87 22.25
C VAL A 11 5.06 21.56 21.73
N LYS A 12 4.05 22.32 22.19
CA LYS A 12 2.69 22.25 21.66
C LYS A 12 2.70 22.79 20.23
N VAL A 13 2.38 21.92 19.27
CA VAL A 13 2.15 22.33 17.87
C VAL A 13 0.84 23.10 17.81
N ALA A 14 0.85 24.25 17.14
CA ALA A 14 -0.34 25.07 16.98
C ALA A 14 -1.41 24.33 16.13
N PRO A 15 -2.71 24.58 16.39
CA PRO A 15 -3.78 24.06 15.55
C PRO A 15 -3.61 24.49 14.09
N ARG A 16 -3.97 23.60 13.16
CA ARG A 16 -3.96 23.87 11.72
C ARG A 16 -4.98 24.98 11.40
N ASP A 17 -4.55 26.00 10.67
CA ASP A 17 -5.42 27.08 10.19
C ASP A 17 -6.42 26.53 9.14
N PRO A 18 -7.75 26.61 9.39
CA PRO A 18 -8.78 26.14 8.47
C PRO A 18 -9.09 27.12 7.32
N SER A 19 -8.43 28.29 7.25
CA SER A 19 -8.75 29.34 6.27
C SER A 19 -8.31 29.03 4.83
N LEU A 20 -7.43 28.04 4.63
CA LEU A 20 -6.96 27.59 3.31
C LEU A 20 -7.91 26.56 2.66
N GLY A 21 -9.20 26.88 2.64
CA GLY A 21 -10.22 26.16 1.88
C GLY A 21 -10.23 26.56 0.41
N ASN A 22 -9.85 25.61 -0.44
CA ASN A 22 -10.32 25.39 -1.82
C ASN A 22 -10.48 26.61 -2.76
N LYS A 23 -9.38 27.06 -3.38
CA LYS A 23 -9.47 27.83 -4.64
C LYS A 23 -9.56 26.86 -5.82
N ARG A 24 -10.78 26.38 -6.08
CA ARG A 24 -11.12 25.69 -7.33
C ARG A 24 -11.36 26.76 -8.41
N SER A 25 -10.44 26.89 -9.35
CA SER A 25 -10.65 27.62 -10.61
C SER A 25 -10.45 26.65 -11.77
N THR A 26 -11.53 26.38 -12.49
CA THR A 26 -11.63 25.68 -13.79
C THR A 26 -11.29 26.65 -14.94
N PRO A 27 -11.41 26.27 -16.24
CA PRO A 27 -10.65 25.26 -16.99
C PRO A 27 -10.09 25.84 -18.32
N GLU A 28 -9.06 25.22 -18.91
CA GLU A 28 -8.71 25.45 -20.34
C GLU A 28 -8.48 24.12 -21.07
N SER A 29 -8.81 24.11 -22.35
CA SER A 29 -9.27 22.95 -23.13
C SER A 29 -8.33 22.59 -24.29
N LYS A 30 -8.40 21.30 -24.71
CA LYS A 30 -8.11 20.66 -26.04
C LYS A 30 -6.72 20.02 -26.28
N PRO A 31 -6.60 19.02 -27.20
CA PRO A 31 -7.47 17.85 -27.43
C PRO A 31 -6.70 16.49 -27.62
N LEU A 32 -7.46 15.41 -27.37
CA LEU A 32 -7.42 13.98 -27.77
C LEU A 32 -6.28 13.41 -28.66
N VAL A 33 -5.74 12.26 -28.23
CA VAL A 33 -5.30 11.14 -29.10
C VAL A 33 -5.88 9.84 -28.53
N GLU A 34 -6.58 9.10 -29.39
CA GLU A 34 -7.35 7.88 -29.13
C GLU A 34 -6.45 6.63 -29.01
N VAL A 35 -6.68 5.79 -28.00
CA VAL A 35 -6.44 4.33 -28.06
C VAL A 35 -7.51 3.65 -27.19
N ASP A 36 -8.36 2.86 -27.82
CA ASP A 36 -9.40 2.01 -27.22
C ASP A 36 -8.80 0.89 -26.36
N ASP A 37 -9.28 0.76 -25.13
CA ASP A 37 -9.54 -0.52 -24.45
C ASP A 37 -10.61 -0.23 -23.37
N GLU A 38 -11.84 -0.68 -23.61
CA GLU A 38 -13.00 -0.48 -22.72
C GLU A 38 -12.79 -1.17 -21.37
N ILE A 39 -12.60 -0.36 -20.33
CA ILE A 39 -12.88 -0.73 -18.93
C ILE A 39 -14.04 0.17 -18.48
N PRO A 40 -15.13 -0.36 -17.90
CA PRO A 40 -16.25 0.49 -17.48
C PRO A 40 -15.80 1.42 -16.35
N GLU A 41 -15.70 2.71 -16.63
CA GLU A 41 -15.58 3.76 -15.62
C GLU A 41 -16.87 3.78 -14.80
N THR A 42 -16.81 3.32 -13.56
CA THR A 42 -17.93 3.42 -12.63
C THR A 42 -17.85 4.77 -11.93
N GLU A 43 -18.84 5.62 -12.18
CA GLU A 43 -18.99 6.94 -11.60
C GLU A 43 -19.06 6.86 -10.07
N ILE A 44 -18.15 7.54 -9.37
CA ILE A 44 -18.16 7.64 -7.91
C ILE A 44 -19.05 8.82 -7.52
N ASP A 45 -20.28 8.51 -7.12
CA ASP A 45 -21.31 9.50 -6.83
C ASP A 45 -21.02 10.26 -5.52
N THR A 46 -21.15 11.58 -5.57
CA THR A 46 -20.77 12.47 -4.45
C THR A 46 -21.94 12.60 -3.46
N PHE A 47 -21.95 11.75 -2.43
CA PHE A 47 -23.06 11.69 -1.47
C PHE A 47 -23.15 12.94 -0.56
N THR A 48 -24.26 13.68 -0.65
CA THR A 48 -24.64 14.77 0.27
C THR A 48 -25.59 14.21 1.32
N THR A 49 -25.17 14.13 2.59
CA THR A 49 -25.83 13.30 3.60
C THR A 49 -26.95 14.03 4.36
N SER A 50 -28.20 13.67 4.05
CA SER A 50 -29.37 13.78 4.94
C SER A 50 -29.99 12.39 5.05
N ALA A 51 -29.37 11.49 5.82
CA ALA A 51 -29.76 10.08 5.87
C ALA A 51 -30.96 9.83 6.80
N THR A 52 -32.00 9.19 6.25
CA THR A 52 -33.14 8.63 7.01
C THR A 52 -32.87 7.17 7.39
N SER A 53 -33.70 6.56 8.26
CA SER A 53 -33.51 5.17 8.72
C SER A 53 -33.63 4.13 7.60
N GLU A 54 -34.38 4.44 6.55
CA GLU A 54 -34.54 3.57 5.37
C GLU A 54 -33.26 3.54 4.54
N ASP A 55 -32.58 4.68 4.40
CA ASP A 55 -31.28 4.81 3.72
C ASP A 55 -30.18 3.97 4.41
N LEU A 56 -30.21 3.87 5.74
CA LEU A 56 -29.26 3.06 6.50
C LEU A 56 -29.40 1.56 6.20
N SER A 57 -30.63 1.08 6.02
CA SER A 57 -30.88 -0.34 5.69
C SER A 57 -30.41 -0.69 4.28
N GLY A 58 -30.57 0.24 3.33
CA GLY A 58 -30.05 0.11 1.97
C GLY A 58 -28.53 0.04 1.94
N LEU A 59 -27.86 1.00 2.60
CA LEU A 59 -26.40 1.06 2.70
C LEU A 59 -25.79 -0.18 3.37
N GLN A 60 -26.46 -0.72 4.40
CA GLN A 60 -26.00 -1.94 5.06
C GLN A 60 -26.08 -3.16 4.13
N THR A 61 -27.11 -3.22 3.28
CA THR A 61 -27.30 -4.31 2.32
C THR A 61 -26.26 -4.22 1.20
N GLU A 62 -25.98 -3.01 0.71
CA GLU A 62 -24.92 -2.76 -0.27
C GLU A 62 -23.53 -3.11 0.28
N LEU A 63 -23.24 -2.71 1.52
CA LEU A 63 -21.98 -3.02 2.19
C LEU A 63 -21.75 -4.53 2.35
N ASN A 64 -22.81 -5.30 2.58
CA ASN A 64 -22.72 -6.77 2.66
C ASN A 64 -22.40 -7.44 1.31
N ASN A 65 -22.68 -6.77 0.20
CA ASN A 65 -22.38 -7.25 -1.15
C ASN A 65 -20.97 -6.86 -1.61
N LEU A 66 -20.34 -5.91 -0.93
CA LEU A 66 -18.98 -5.43 -1.21
C LEU A 66 -17.93 -6.33 -0.55
N THR A 67 -16.70 -6.31 -1.10
CA THR A 67 -15.59 -7.06 -0.52
C THR A 67 -15.19 -6.49 0.83
N THR A 68 -14.97 -7.37 1.80
CA THR A 68 -14.56 -6.97 3.14
C THR A 68 -13.03 -6.96 3.25
N VAL A 69 -12.49 -5.85 3.76
CA VAL A 69 -11.05 -5.69 3.92
C VAL A 69 -10.55 -6.54 5.10
N GLY A 70 -9.55 -7.36 4.84
CA GLY A 70 -8.92 -8.21 5.84
C GLY A 70 -8.00 -7.47 6.82
N LYS A 71 -7.30 -8.25 7.67
CA LYS A 71 -6.27 -7.70 8.57
C LYS A 71 -5.07 -7.19 7.78
N ARG A 72 -4.49 -6.07 8.23
CA ARG A 72 -3.30 -5.47 7.61
C ARG A 72 -2.11 -6.43 7.63
N LEU A 73 -1.47 -6.60 6.48
CA LEU A 73 -0.26 -7.42 6.30
C LEU A 73 1.01 -6.58 6.40
N ALA A 74 1.97 -6.99 7.24
CA ALA A 74 3.27 -6.33 7.35
C ALA A 74 4.29 -6.98 6.39
N VAL A 75 4.51 -6.37 5.22
CA VAL A 75 5.42 -6.90 4.18
C VAL A 75 6.73 -6.13 4.15
N HIS A 76 7.85 -6.86 4.18
CA HIS A 76 9.19 -6.31 4.02
C HIS A 76 9.75 -6.70 2.65
N LEU A 77 9.90 -5.71 1.79
CA LEU A 77 10.43 -5.86 0.44
C LEU A 77 11.92 -5.52 0.40
N GLU A 78 12.57 -5.99 -0.66
CA GLU A 78 13.92 -5.55 -0.99
C GLU A 78 13.89 -4.09 -1.45
N GLN A 79 14.95 -3.33 -1.18
CA GLN A 79 14.95 -1.87 -1.34
C GLN A 79 14.57 -1.43 -2.77
N GLY A 80 15.16 -2.03 -3.81
CA GLY A 80 14.80 -1.74 -5.21
C GLY A 80 13.38 -2.20 -5.59
N ILE A 81 12.97 -3.38 -5.14
CA ILE A 81 11.63 -3.93 -5.45
C ILE A 81 10.51 -3.06 -4.84
N ARG A 82 10.74 -2.45 -3.66
CA ARG A 82 9.76 -1.55 -3.06
C ARG A 82 9.55 -0.30 -3.92
N GLU A 83 10.62 0.28 -4.43
CA GLU A 83 10.58 1.48 -5.26
C GLU A 83 9.88 1.19 -6.59
N ASP A 84 10.21 0.07 -7.22
CA ASP A 84 9.57 -0.37 -8.46
C ASP A 84 8.07 -0.66 -8.26
N LEU A 85 7.71 -1.31 -7.14
CA LEU A 85 6.32 -1.59 -6.81
C LEU A 85 5.51 -0.30 -6.60
N VAL A 86 6.05 0.65 -5.83
CA VAL A 86 5.37 1.93 -5.60
C VAL A 86 5.17 2.69 -6.90
N LYS A 87 6.20 2.76 -7.76
CA LYS A 87 6.08 3.41 -9.08
C LYS A 87 5.02 2.75 -9.96
N LEU A 88 4.98 1.41 -9.99
CA LEU A 88 3.98 0.67 -10.76
C LEU A 88 2.57 0.92 -10.24
N CYS A 89 2.40 1.01 -8.92
CA CYS A 89 1.13 1.32 -8.30
C CYS A 89 0.69 2.75 -8.60
N ASP A 90 1.58 3.72 -8.41
CA ASP A 90 1.33 5.14 -8.65
C ASP A 90 0.99 5.42 -10.11
N SER A 91 1.63 4.73 -11.07
CA SER A 91 1.38 4.95 -12.49
C SER A 91 0.04 4.38 -12.98
N ASN A 92 -0.61 3.53 -12.19
CA ASN A 92 -1.86 2.86 -12.54
C ASN A 92 -2.99 3.18 -11.55
N ASP A 93 -2.79 4.15 -10.65
CA ASP A 93 -3.76 4.54 -9.61
C ASP A 93 -4.30 3.37 -8.77
N ILE A 94 -3.44 2.36 -8.52
CA ILE A 94 -3.77 1.19 -7.68
C ILE A 94 -2.91 1.14 -6.43
N THR A 95 -3.36 0.41 -5.42
CA THR A 95 -2.58 0.17 -4.21
C THR A 95 -1.81 -1.16 -4.28
N PRO A 96 -0.67 -1.29 -3.56
CA PRO A 96 0.07 -2.55 -3.50
C PRO A 96 -0.76 -3.74 -3.02
N GLU A 97 -1.72 -3.50 -2.13
CA GLU A 97 -2.65 -4.50 -1.62
C GLU A 97 -3.51 -5.09 -2.75
N ILE A 98 -4.15 -4.23 -3.53
CA ILE A 98 -5.00 -4.63 -4.67
C ILE A 98 -4.19 -5.34 -5.75
N LEU A 99 -2.97 -4.87 -6.03
CA LEU A 99 -2.08 -5.56 -6.98
C LEU A 99 -1.76 -6.99 -6.51
N ILE A 100 -1.49 -7.19 -5.22
CA ILE A 100 -1.22 -8.51 -4.66
C ILE A 100 -2.47 -9.40 -4.76
N GLU A 101 -3.66 -8.89 -4.45
CA GLU A 101 -4.92 -9.63 -4.56
C GLU A 101 -5.16 -10.11 -6.00
N ALA A 102 -5.06 -9.20 -6.98
CA ALA A 102 -5.20 -9.50 -8.40
C ALA A 102 -4.14 -10.51 -8.87
N ALA A 103 -2.88 -10.34 -8.46
CA ALA A 103 -1.81 -11.27 -8.80
C ALA A 103 -2.06 -12.67 -8.24
N ILE A 104 -2.55 -12.79 -7.00
CA ILE A 104 -2.88 -14.09 -6.41
C ILE A 104 -4.04 -14.76 -7.16
N ALA A 105 -5.09 -14.02 -7.52
CA ALA A 105 -6.20 -14.54 -8.32
C ALA A 105 -5.70 -15.10 -9.67
N LEU A 106 -4.90 -14.32 -10.41
CA LEU A 106 -4.32 -14.76 -11.68
C LEU A 106 -3.40 -15.98 -11.56
N LEU A 107 -2.65 -16.11 -10.46
CA LEU A 107 -1.80 -17.27 -10.22
C LEU A 107 -2.61 -18.53 -9.91
N GLN A 108 -3.83 -18.41 -9.39
CA GLN A 108 -4.72 -19.57 -9.19
C GLN A 108 -5.21 -20.13 -10.52
N GLU A 109 -5.49 -19.27 -11.49
CA GLU A 109 -5.92 -19.66 -12.84
C GLU A 109 -4.79 -20.26 -13.69
N LYS A 110 -3.54 -19.83 -13.45
CA LYS A 110 -2.38 -20.17 -14.29
C LYS A 110 -1.34 -21.01 -13.52
N PRO A 111 -1.51 -22.35 -13.40
CA PRO A 111 -0.66 -23.20 -12.55
C PRO A 111 0.81 -23.24 -12.96
N ASN A 112 1.10 -23.15 -14.27
CA ASN A 112 2.47 -23.10 -14.78
C ASN A 112 3.19 -21.79 -14.40
N LEU A 113 2.47 -20.68 -14.36
CA LEU A 113 3.03 -19.40 -13.90
C LEU A 113 3.26 -19.44 -12.39
N LYS A 114 2.29 -19.98 -11.64
CA LYS A 114 2.39 -20.20 -10.20
C LYS A 114 3.62 -21.01 -9.80
N SER A 115 3.91 -22.11 -10.49
CA SER A 115 5.09 -22.94 -10.18
C SER A 115 6.40 -22.17 -10.41
N LYS A 116 6.50 -21.40 -11.49
CA LYS A 116 7.66 -20.52 -11.78
C LYS A 116 7.85 -19.45 -10.70
N VAL A 117 6.77 -18.76 -10.33
CA VAL A 117 6.81 -17.72 -9.28
C VAL A 117 7.24 -18.32 -7.94
N LEU A 118 6.71 -19.51 -7.57
CA LEU A 118 7.10 -20.19 -6.33
C LEU A 118 8.58 -20.64 -6.34
N ALA A 119 9.10 -21.08 -7.49
CA ALA A 119 10.51 -21.44 -7.62
C ALA A 119 11.42 -20.21 -7.42
N ASP A 120 11.11 -19.08 -8.08
CA ASP A 120 11.87 -17.84 -7.90
C ASP A 120 11.78 -17.31 -6.46
N ALA A 121 10.59 -17.35 -5.85
CA ALA A 121 10.38 -16.93 -4.46
C ALA A 121 11.26 -17.74 -3.48
N LYS A 122 11.40 -19.06 -3.68
CA LYS A 122 12.29 -19.91 -2.87
C LYS A 122 13.76 -19.50 -3.03
N VAL A 123 14.20 -19.20 -4.25
CA VAL A 123 15.57 -18.73 -4.51
C VAL A 123 15.82 -17.39 -3.82
N ARG A 124 14.89 -16.44 -3.91
CA ARG A 124 14.99 -15.14 -3.22
C ARG A 124 15.04 -15.28 -1.70
N LEU A 125 14.24 -16.18 -1.13
CA LEU A 125 14.27 -16.47 0.30
C LEU A 125 15.65 -16.99 0.76
N ALA A 126 16.24 -17.91 -0.01
CA ALA A 126 17.58 -18.43 0.28
C ALA A 126 18.64 -17.32 0.24
N LYS A 127 18.60 -16.44 -0.79
CA LYS A 127 19.48 -15.27 -0.88
C LYS A 127 19.35 -14.35 0.34
N ARG A 128 18.11 -14.05 0.78
CA ARG A 128 17.87 -13.23 1.98
C ARG A 128 18.44 -13.86 3.25
N LYS A 129 18.29 -15.17 3.44
CA LYS A 129 18.89 -15.89 4.59
C LYS A 129 20.41 -15.79 4.58
N ARG A 130 21.04 -16.00 3.42
CA ARG A 130 22.50 -15.86 3.26
C ARG A 130 22.97 -14.44 3.56
N ALA A 131 22.27 -13.41 3.05
CA ALA A 131 22.60 -12.02 3.34
C ALA A 131 22.51 -11.70 4.84
N GLY A 132 21.50 -12.23 5.54
CA GLY A 132 21.39 -12.11 7.00
C GLY A 132 22.57 -12.74 7.74
N LEU A 133 22.99 -13.94 7.34
CA LEU A 133 24.16 -14.61 7.90
C LEU A 133 25.44 -13.80 7.67
N VAL A 134 25.69 -13.37 6.43
CA VAL A 134 26.86 -12.56 6.09
C VAL A 134 26.92 -11.28 6.91
N ARG A 135 25.80 -10.55 7.05
CA ARG A 135 25.73 -9.35 7.90
C ARG A 135 26.11 -9.63 9.35
N ARG A 136 25.59 -10.74 9.91
CA ARG A 136 25.92 -11.14 11.28
C ARG A 136 27.40 -11.47 11.45
N THR A 137 27.95 -12.26 10.54
CA THR A 137 29.37 -12.66 10.58
C THR A 137 30.28 -11.44 10.43
N LEU A 138 29.97 -10.54 9.49
CA LEU A 138 30.73 -9.31 9.29
C LEU A 138 30.72 -8.43 10.55
N ALA A 139 29.56 -8.25 11.20
CA ALA A 139 29.45 -7.51 12.45
C ALA A 139 30.29 -8.15 13.59
N MET A 140 30.33 -9.49 13.68
CA MET A 140 31.17 -10.21 14.64
C MET A 140 32.67 -9.99 14.36
N MET A 141 33.08 -10.12 13.09
CA MET A 141 34.49 -9.92 12.70
C MET A 141 34.94 -8.47 12.91
N GLN A 142 34.10 -7.48 12.65
CA GLN A 142 34.42 -6.08 12.94
C GLN A 142 34.55 -5.81 14.45
N LYS A 143 33.74 -6.49 15.27
CA LYS A 143 33.74 -6.31 16.72
C LYS A 143 34.92 -7.00 17.42
N TYR A 144 35.34 -8.16 16.95
CA TYR A 144 36.34 -9.00 17.65
C TYR A 144 37.61 -9.27 16.84
N GLY A 145 37.63 -8.98 15.54
CA GLY A 145 38.75 -9.22 14.64
C GLY A 145 39.67 -8.01 14.41
N GLY A 146 39.38 -6.87 15.05
CA GLY A 146 40.31 -5.74 15.13
C GLY A 146 41.12 -5.83 16.42
N SER A 147 42.30 -6.46 16.35
CA SER A 147 43.44 -6.26 17.25
C SER A 147 44.65 -5.91 16.41
#